data_AF-A0A3C0KG76-F1
#
_entry.id   AF-A0A3C0KG76-F1
#
_cell.length_a   1.000
_cell.length_b   1.000
_cell.length_c   1.000
_cell.angle_alpha   90.00
_cell.angle_beta   90.00
_cell.angle_gamma   90.00
#
_symmetry.space_group_name_H-M   'P 1'
#
loop_
_entity.id
_entity.type
_entity.pdbx_description
1 polymer ?
#
loop_
_entity_poly.entity_id
_entity_poly.type
_entity_poly.pdbx_seq_one_letter_code
_entity_poly.pdbx_strand_id
1 'polypeptide(L)' 'ADNAMGVAGGRNLGDAYFGNDESGNFVDLDVLAAGPIVKDLSRSFDSYWNNERAYPVQSLITQEELESLRP' A
#
# COMPACT_ATOMS: atom_id res chain seq x y z
N ALA A 1 9.84 -5.29 -7.33
CA ALA A 1 9.74 -6.43 -6.38
C ALA A 1 9.94 -7.71 -7.17
N ASP A 2 10.52 -8.73 -6.56
CA ASP A 2 11.00 -9.91 -7.30
C ASP A 2 9.99 -11.08 -7.29
N ASN A 3 8.79 -10.86 -6.73
CA ASN A 3 7.69 -11.83 -6.65
C ASN A 3 8.07 -13.20 -6.07
N ALA A 4 9.11 -13.25 -5.21
CA ALA A 4 9.62 -14.47 -4.60
C ALA A 4 8.91 -14.81 -3.27
N MET A 5 8.56 -13.78 -2.50
CA MET A 5 7.82 -13.87 -1.23
C MET A 5 6.87 -12.68 -1.13
N GLY A 6 5.78 -12.82 -0.37
CA GLY A 6 4.84 -11.74 -0.09
C GLY A 6 4.39 -11.75 1.36
N VAL A 7 4.09 -10.58 1.91
CA VAL A 7 3.47 -10.43 3.25
C VAL A 7 2.10 -9.82 3.05
N ALA A 8 1.09 -10.37 3.72
CA ALA A 8 -0.27 -9.84 3.72
C ALA A 8 -0.89 -9.98 5.11
N GLY A 9 -1.66 -8.97 5.53
CA GLY A 9 -2.30 -8.93 6.85
C GLY A 9 -2.98 -7.58 7.08
N GLY A 10 -3.37 -7.32 8.33
CA GLY A 10 -4.09 -6.10 8.70
C GLY A 10 -3.20 -4.94 9.16
N ARG A 11 -1.91 -5.20 9.43
CA ARG A 11 -1.00 -4.17 9.96
C ARG A 11 -0.73 -3.08 8.93
N ASN A 12 -0.93 -1.83 9.35
CA ASN A 12 -0.53 -0.65 8.57
C ASN A 12 0.87 -0.18 8.96
N LEU A 13 1.52 0.59 8.07
CA LEU A 13 2.79 1.26 8.36
C LEU A 13 2.53 2.56 9.13
N GLY A 14 2.49 2.49 10.44
CA GLY A 14 2.31 3.67 11.29
C GLY A 14 2.73 3.44 12.74
N ASP A 15 3.01 4.52 13.46
CA ASP A 15 3.65 4.52 14.79
C ASP A 15 2.96 3.63 15.83
N ALA A 16 1.62 3.56 15.79
CA ALA A 16 0.81 2.73 16.68
C ALA A 16 1.02 1.21 16.55
N TYR A 17 1.78 0.77 15.54
CA TYR A 17 2.18 -0.63 15.35
C TYR A 17 3.66 -0.89 15.71
N PHE A 18 4.41 0.14 16.12
CA PHE A 18 5.83 0.05 16.48
C PHE A 18 6.12 0.35 17.95
N GLY A 19 5.09 0.46 18.81
CA GLY A 19 5.29 0.73 20.23
C GLY A 19 5.56 2.20 20.57
N ASN A 20 5.40 3.10 19.60
CA ASN A 20 5.76 4.51 19.72
C ASN A 20 4.54 5.44 19.89
N ASP A 21 3.35 4.86 20.09
CA ASP A 21 2.12 5.61 20.33
C ASP A 21 1.81 5.69 21.82
N GLU A 22 1.63 6.91 22.32
CA GLU A 22 1.37 7.20 23.74
C GLU A 22 -0.07 6.87 24.18
N SER A 23 -0.99 6.70 23.22
CA SER A 23 -2.43 6.46 23.45
C SER A 23 -2.81 4.97 23.43
N GLY A 24 -2.01 4.12 22.78
CA GLY A 24 -2.15 2.67 22.80
C GLY A 24 -1.62 1.98 21.55
N ASN A 25 -1.18 0.72 21.69
CA ASN A 25 -0.68 -0.09 20.57
C ASN A 25 -1.75 -1.05 20.03
N PHE A 26 -1.81 -1.20 18.72
CA PHE A 26 -2.71 -2.15 18.06
C PHE A 26 -2.08 -3.53 17.88
N VAL A 27 -2.88 -4.58 18.08
CA VAL A 27 -2.49 -5.97 17.82
C VAL A 27 -3.14 -6.42 16.52
N ASP A 28 -2.32 -6.94 15.60
CA ASP A 28 -2.75 -7.48 14.31
C ASP A 28 -1.85 -8.65 13.87
N LEU A 29 -2.28 -9.40 12.86
CA LEU A 29 -1.65 -10.59 12.34
C LEU A 29 -1.28 -10.43 10.86
N ASP A 30 -0.06 -10.85 10.53
CA ASP A 30 0.44 -10.92 9.15
C ASP A 30 0.81 -12.36 8.80
N VAL A 31 0.67 -12.70 7.52
CA VAL A 31 1.06 -13.97 6.91
C VAL A 31 2.22 -13.72 5.95
N LEU A 32 3.30 -14.49 6.11
CA LEU A 32 4.37 -14.60 5.13
C LEU A 32 4.07 -15.74 4.16
N ALA A 33 3.99 -15.42 2.88
CA ALA A 33 3.71 -16.36 1.80
C ALA A 33 4.94 -16.54 0.91
N ALA A 34 5.19 -17.79 0.52
CA ALA A 34 6.25 -18.17 -0.42
C ALA A 34 5.75 -19.26 -1.38
N GLY A 35 6.36 -19.32 -2.57
CA GLY A 35 5.98 -20.28 -3.60
C GLY A 35 4.84 -19.79 -4.50
N PRO A 36 4.13 -20.70 -5.20
CA PRO A 36 3.22 -20.32 -6.29
C PRO A 36 2.13 -19.32 -5.92
N ILE A 37 1.65 -19.32 -4.67
CA ILE A 37 0.64 -18.38 -4.16
C ILE A 37 1.07 -16.92 -4.27
N VAL A 38 2.38 -16.63 -4.25
CA VAL A 38 2.90 -15.27 -4.39
C VAL A 38 2.52 -14.67 -5.75
N LYS A 39 2.39 -15.50 -6.80
CA LYS A 39 1.94 -15.04 -8.11
C LYS A 39 0.51 -14.50 -8.06
N ASP A 40 -0.34 -15.04 -7.21
CA ASP A 40 -1.73 -14.60 -7.07
C ASP A 40 -1.79 -13.28 -6.31
N LEU A 41 -0.95 -13.13 -5.28
CA LEU A 41 -0.74 -11.85 -4.58
C LEU A 41 -0.26 -10.77 -5.55
N SER A 42 0.76 -11.06 -6.38
CA SER A 42 1.25 -10.13 -7.39
C SER A 42 0.18 -9.73 -8.40
N ARG A 43 -0.61 -10.70 -8.91
CA ARG A 43 -1.71 -10.38 -9.83
C ARG A 43 -2.78 -9.48 -9.21
N SER A 44 -3.09 -9.67 -7.93
CA SER A 44 -4.01 -8.78 -7.21
C SER A 44 -3.46 -7.35 -7.14
N PHE A 45 -2.18 -7.21 -6.79
CA PHE A 45 -1.50 -5.91 -6.76
C PHE A 45 -1.51 -5.24 -8.14
N ASP A 46 -1.14 -5.97 -9.20
CA ASP A 46 -1.14 -5.46 -10.57
C ASP A 46 -2.54 -5.05 -11.04
N SER A 47 -3.57 -5.81 -10.68
CA SER A 47 -4.97 -5.49 -11.01
C SER A 47 -5.46 -4.22 -10.35
N TYR A 48 -4.96 -3.89 -9.16
CA TYR A 48 -5.30 -2.65 -8.47
C TYR A 48 -4.60 -1.46 -9.11
N TRP A 49 -3.27 -1.54 -9.26
CA TRP A 49 -2.45 -0.42 -9.70
C TRP A 49 -2.53 -0.12 -11.19
N ASN A 50 -2.78 -1.13 -12.02
CA ASN A 50 -2.94 -0.95 -13.47
C ASN A 50 -4.42 -0.88 -13.88
N ASN A 51 -5.33 -0.63 -12.94
CA ASN A 51 -6.73 -0.44 -13.27
C ASN A 51 -6.90 0.84 -14.11
N GLU A 52 -7.84 0.84 -15.06
CA GLU A 52 -8.15 2.03 -15.87
C GLU A 52 -8.55 3.26 -15.02
N ARG A 53 -9.01 3.04 -13.78
CA ARG A 53 -9.34 4.09 -12.81
C ARG A 53 -8.15 4.61 -12.02
N ALA A 54 -6.97 3.98 -12.14
CA ALA A 54 -5.73 4.40 -11.48
C ALA A 54 -4.92 5.33 -12.40
N TYR A 55 -5.48 6.49 -12.72
CA TYR A 55 -4.85 7.47 -13.60
C TYR A 55 -4.22 8.64 -12.81
N PRO A 56 -3.26 9.38 -13.40
CA PRO A 56 -2.48 10.38 -12.67
C PRO A 56 -3.36 11.49 -12.10
N VAL A 57 -3.13 11.88 -10.84
CA VAL A 57 -3.88 12.96 -10.17
C VAL A 57 -3.79 14.29 -10.91
N GLN A 58 -2.67 14.53 -11.62
CA GLN A 58 -2.46 15.73 -12.44
C GLN A 58 -3.47 15.86 -13.59
N SER A 59 -4.15 14.77 -13.97
CA SER A 59 -5.23 14.83 -14.96
C SER A 59 -6.58 15.28 -14.37
N LEU A 60 -6.69 15.35 -13.04
CA LEU A 60 -7.90 15.72 -12.31
C LEU A 60 -7.90 17.14 -11.78
N ILE A 61 -6.75 17.79 -11.78
CA ILE A 61 -6.56 19.10 -11.15
C ILE A 61 -5.93 20.08 -12.13
N THR A 62 -6.21 21.36 -11.93
CA THR A 62 -5.56 22.44 -12.65
C THR A 62 -4.09 22.57 -12.25
N GLN A 63 -3.30 23.27 -13.07
CA GLN A 63 -1.90 23.52 -12.73
C GLN A 63 -1.75 24.40 -11.48
N GLU A 64 -2.65 25.37 -11.27
CA GLU A 64 -2.68 26.20 -10.07
C GLU A 64 -2.93 25.37 -8.79
N GLU A 65 -3.92 24.46 -8.83
CA GLU A 65 -4.18 23.52 -7.73
C GLU A 65 -2.97 22.60 -7.47
N LEU A 66 -2.34 22.08 -8.52
CA LEU A 66 -1.13 21.26 -8.39
C LEU A 66 0.02 22.04 -7.74
N GLU A 67 0.25 23.30 -8.13
CA GLU A 67 1.29 24.15 -7.57
C GLU A 67 1.05 24.43 -6.07
N SER A 68 -0.21 24.59 -5.66
CA SER A 68 -0.58 24.78 -4.25
C SER A 68 -0.32 23.55 -3.36
N LEU A 69 -0.21 22.35 -3.93
CA LEU A 69 0.02 21.09 -3.20
C LEU A 69 1.51 20.76 -3.03
N ARG A 70 2.42 21.49 -3.68
CA ARG A 70 3.87 21.24 -3.59
C ARG A 70 4.38 21.77 -2.24
N PRO A 71 5.13 20.94 -1.47
CA PRO A 71 5.65 21.33 -0.16
C PRO A 71 6.73 22.41 -0.24
#